data_AF-A0A413BAA2-F1
#
_entry.id   AF-A0A413BAA2-F1
#
_cell.length_a   1.000
_cell.length_b   1.000
_cell.length_c   1.000
_cell.angle_alpha   90.00
_cell.angle_beta   90.00
_cell.angle_gamma   90.00
#
_symmetry.space_group_name_H-M   'P 1'
#
loop_
_entity.id
_entity.type
_entity.pdbx_description
1 polymer ?
#
loop_
_entity_poly.entity_id
_entity_poly.type
_entity_poly.pdbx_seq_one_letter_code
_entity_poly.pdbx_strand_id
1 'polypeptide(L)'
;MIQIIQLKGTDRRLYELVAPLVMNPDVLKQNYNYPFRTSEDFVWFVAVEKRKVIGFIPVEEKKKECIINNYYIEDNNESTLKLLLEKVISNATAGKELTSVTFMEHCSLFKELGFSEEKVWTRYVKMKKDR
;
A
#
# COMPACT_ATOMS: atom_id res chain seq x y z
N MET A 1 -8.90 -10.64 -14.58
CA MET A 1 -7.58 -11.13 -14.11
C MET A 1 -6.84 -9.90 -13.64
N ILE A 2 -6.50 -9.91 -12.36
CA ILE A 2 -5.78 -8.82 -11.71
C ILE A 2 -4.29 -9.02 -11.97
N GLN A 3 -3.61 -7.98 -12.45
CA GLN A 3 -2.16 -7.95 -12.59
C GLN A 3 -1.58 -6.99 -11.54
N ILE A 4 -0.58 -7.42 -10.79
CA ILE A 4 0.18 -6.54 -9.91
C ILE A 4 1.44 -6.07 -10.64
N ILE A 5 1.55 -4.76 -10.83
CA ILE A 5 2.71 -4.10 -11.47
C ILE A 5 3.55 -3.45 -10.39
N GLN A 6 4.86 -3.71 -10.39
CA GLN A 6 5.81 -3.08 -9.49
C GLN A 6 6.56 -1.97 -10.23
N LEU A 7 6.58 -0.77 -9.67
CA LEU A 7 7.19 0.42 -10.28
C LEU A 7 8.03 1.17 -9.25
N LYS A 8 9.12 1.80 -9.70
CA LYS A 8 9.87 2.74 -8.85
C LYS A 8 9.09 4.04 -8.69
N GLY A 9 9.27 4.72 -7.56
CA GLY A 9 8.52 5.91 -7.21
C GLY A 9 8.71 7.11 -8.14
N THR A 10 9.75 7.09 -8.97
CA THR A 10 10.07 8.10 -10.00
C THR A 10 9.82 7.60 -11.44
N ASP A 11 9.29 6.39 -11.61
CA ASP A 11 8.97 5.83 -12.93
C ASP A 11 7.82 6.60 -13.58
N ARG A 12 8.00 7.07 -14.83
CA ARG A 12 6.95 7.80 -15.58
C ARG A 12 5.64 7.02 -15.65
N ARG A 13 5.73 5.69 -15.81
CA ARG A 13 4.55 4.81 -15.92
C ARG A 13 3.73 4.80 -14.64
N LEU A 14 4.36 5.03 -13.47
CA LEU A 14 3.63 5.14 -12.21
C LEU A 14 2.65 6.31 -12.29
N TYR A 15 3.12 7.49 -12.68
CA TYR A 15 2.29 8.69 -12.81
C TYR A 15 1.16 8.49 -13.81
N GLU A 16 1.44 7.87 -14.97
CA GLU A 16 0.41 7.56 -15.98
C GLU A 16 -0.73 6.68 -15.41
N LEU A 17 -0.40 5.75 -14.50
CA LEU A 17 -1.38 4.85 -13.91
C LEU A 17 -2.15 5.47 -12.74
N VAL A 18 -1.46 6.12 -11.81
CA VAL A 18 -2.05 6.50 -10.51
C VAL A 18 -2.51 7.96 -10.45
N ALA A 19 -1.98 8.86 -11.30
CA ALA A 19 -2.31 10.29 -11.24
C ALA A 19 -3.83 10.58 -11.27
N PRO A 20 -4.64 9.95 -12.14
CA PRO A 20 -6.09 10.17 -12.15
C PRO A 20 -6.77 9.80 -10.83
N LEU A 21 -6.27 8.77 -10.12
CA LEU A 21 -6.83 8.33 -8.84
C LEU A 21 -6.36 9.23 -7.70
N VAL A 22 -5.07 9.52 -7.59
CA VAL A 22 -4.55 10.31 -6.46
C VAL A 22 -4.99 11.78 -6.48
N MET A 23 -5.46 12.27 -7.64
CA MET A 23 -6.09 13.59 -7.81
C MET A 23 -7.61 13.56 -7.66
N ASN A 24 -8.23 12.39 -7.56
CA ASN A 24 -9.68 12.28 -7.39
C ASN A 24 -10.06 12.67 -5.95
N PRO A 25 -10.97 13.66 -5.75
CA PRO A 25 -11.40 14.08 -4.42
C PRO A 25 -11.93 12.95 -3.54
N ASP A 26 -12.61 11.96 -4.11
CA ASP A 26 -13.19 10.86 -3.34
C ASP A 26 -12.13 9.87 -2.87
N VAL A 27 -11.09 9.63 -3.69
CA VAL A 27 -9.92 8.84 -3.30
C VAL A 27 -9.12 9.58 -2.22
N LEU A 28 -8.95 10.89 -2.35
CA LEU A 28 -8.31 11.70 -1.31
C LEU A 28 -9.08 11.68 0.01
N LYS A 29 -10.41 11.78 -0.03
CA LYS A 29 -11.25 11.69 1.18
C LYS A 29 -11.08 10.35 1.92
N GLN A 30 -10.95 9.24 1.18
CA GLN A 30 -10.66 7.92 1.79
C GLN A 30 -9.33 7.94 2.54
N ASN A 31 -8.32 8.63 2.00
CA ASN A 31 -7.05 8.88 2.69
C ASN A 31 -7.08 10.12 3.62
N TYR A 32 -8.28 10.52 4.08
CA TYR A 32 -8.51 11.67 4.97
C TYR A 32 -7.90 12.99 4.49
N ASN A 33 -7.97 13.21 3.17
CA ASN A 33 -7.39 14.34 2.43
C ASN A 33 -5.88 14.46 2.55
N TYR A 34 -5.19 13.41 3.00
CA TYR A 34 -3.74 13.38 3.01
C TYR A 34 -3.20 13.07 1.61
N PRO A 35 -2.23 13.84 1.10
CA PRO A 35 -1.70 13.62 -0.24
C PRO A 35 -0.91 12.32 -0.32
N PHE A 36 -0.99 11.65 -1.46
CA PHE A 36 -0.12 10.52 -1.79
C PHE A 36 1.28 11.06 -2.13
N ARG A 37 2.31 10.52 -1.48
CA ARG A 37 3.71 10.96 -1.64
C ARG A 37 4.53 9.85 -2.28
N THR A 38 5.52 10.25 -3.07
CA THR A 38 6.49 9.34 -3.70
C THR A 38 7.84 10.06 -3.86
N SER A 39 8.92 9.29 -3.94
CA SER A 39 10.30 9.73 -4.20
C SER A 39 11.10 8.56 -4.78
N GLU A 40 12.41 8.71 -4.92
CA GLU A 40 13.31 7.62 -5.30
C GLU A 40 13.35 6.45 -4.31
N ASP A 41 13.01 6.71 -3.05
CA ASP A 41 12.95 5.71 -1.98
C ASP A 41 11.68 4.86 -2.04
N PHE A 42 10.76 5.12 -2.98
CA PHE A 42 9.50 4.39 -3.06
C PHE A 42 9.52 3.27 -4.09
N VAL A 43 8.87 2.17 -3.73
CA VAL A 43 8.40 1.13 -4.65
C VAL A 43 6.88 1.05 -4.55
N TRP A 44 6.21 1.14 -5.69
CA TRP A 44 4.75 1.07 -5.79
C TRP A 44 4.32 -0.27 -6.35
N PHE A 45 3.33 -0.88 -5.70
CA PHE A 45 2.64 -2.07 -6.17
C PHE A 45 1.25 -1.65 -6.62
N VAL A 46 0.93 -1.81 -7.91
CA VAL A 46 -0.30 -1.31 -8.51
C VAL A 46 -1.11 -2.48 -9.05
N ALA A 47 -2.33 -2.66 -8.56
CA ALA A 47 -3.27 -3.66 -9.04
C ALA A 47 -4.07 -3.10 -10.22
N VAL A 48 -4.00 -3.79 -11.36
CA VAL A 48 -4.68 -3.41 -12.59
C VAL A 48 -5.60 -4.54 -13.04
N GLU A 49 -6.86 -4.22 -13.30
CA GLU A 49 -7.82 -5.12 -13.95
C GLU A 49 -8.43 -4.44 -15.17
N LYS A 50 -8.43 -5.11 -16.33
CA LYS A 50 -9.02 -4.61 -17.59
C LYS A 50 -8.56 -3.18 -17.94
N ARG A 51 -7.29 -2.86 -17.68
CA ARG A 51 -6.63 -1.53 -17.87
C ARG A 51 -7.05 -0.44 -16.87
N LYS A 52 -7.85 -0.76 -15.85
CA LYS A 52 -8.20 0.13 -14.75
C LYS A 52 -7.35 -0.19 -13.53
N VAL A 53 -6.83 0.82 -12.86
CA VAL A 53 -6.19 0.65 -11.55
C VAL A 53 -7.30 0.47 -10.50
N ILE A 54 -7.25 -0.64 -9.77
CA ILE A 54 -8.25 -1.02 -8.75
C ILE A 54 -7.66 -0.98 -7.33
N GLY A 55 -6.37 -0.70 -7.20
CA GLY A 55 -5.71 -0.52 -5.91
C GLY A 55 -4.20 -0.31 -6.07
N PHE A 56 -3.57 0.26 -5.05
CA PHE A 56 -2.13 0.38 -5.00
C PHE A 56 -1.61 0.44 -3.57
N ILE A 57 -0.37 -0.01 -3.36
CA ILE A 57 0.39 0.13 -2.12
C ILE A 57 1.73 0.80 -2.43
N PRO A 58 1.98 2.04 -1.96
CA PRO A 58 3.32 2.59 -1.96
C PRO A 58 4.08 2.08 -0.73
N VAL A 59 5.33 1.67 -0.95
CA VAL A 59 6.25 1.23 0.10
C VAL A 59 7.46 2.15 0.09
N GLU A 60 7.66 2.87 1.19
CA GLU A 60 8.85 3.70 1.40
C GLU A 60 9.99 2.81 1.94
N GLU A 61 11.08 2.69 1.21
CA GLU A 61 12.25 1.91 1.59
C GLU A 61 13.28 2.78 2.32
N LYS A 62 13.30 2.70 3.65
CA LYS A 62 14.34 3.33 4.46
C LYS A 62 15.50 2.37 4.71
N LYS A 63 16.54 2.86 5.41
CA LYS A 63 17.74 2.07 5.71
C LYS A 63 17.45 0.78 6.49
N LYS A 64 16.53 0.82 7.45
CA LYS A 64 16.23 -0.31 8.37
C LYS A 64 14.79 -0.83 8.28
N GLU A 65 13.91 -0.07 7.63
CA GLU A 65 12.48 -0.38 7.58
C GLU A 65 11.92 -0.10 6.19
N CYS A 66 10.93 -0.88 5.79
CA CYS A 66 10.03 -0.62 4.69
C CYS A 66 8.66 -0.25 5.28
N ILE A 67 8.06 0.84 4.80
CA ILE A 67 6.82 1.38 5.38
C ILE A 67 5.72 1.37 4.32
N ILE A 68 4.65 0.63 4.61
CA ILE A 68 3.37 0.73 3.91
C ILE A 68 2.57 1.88 4.52
N ASN A 69 2.12 2.83 3.71
CA ASN A 69 1.27 3.93 4.16
C ASN A 69 0.47 4.48 2.97
N ASN A 70 -0.64 5.19 3.21
CA ASN A 70 -1.41 5.87 2.16
C ASN A 70 -1.73 4.96 0.95
N TYR A 71 -2.17 3.72 1.21
CA TYR A 71 -2.61 2.83 0.14
C TYR A 71 -4.08 3.09 -0.20
N TYR A 72 -4.50 2.64 -1.38
CA TYR A 72 -5.87 2.76 -1.88
C TYR A 72 -6.34 1.40 -2.39
N ILE A 73 -7.59 1.05 -2.09
CA ILE A 73 -8.25 -0.18 -2.57
C ILE A 73 -9.66 0.22 -3.01
N GLU A 74 -10.00 -0.07 -4.27
CA GLU A 74 -11.34 0.17 -4.77
C GLU A 74 -12.37 -0.67 -4.00
N ASP A 75 -13.46 -0.03 -3.60
CA ASP A 75 -14.59 -0.63 -2.87
C ASP A 75 -14.20 -1.42 -1.60
N ASN A 76 -13.04 -1.11 -1.00
CA ASN A 76 -12.45 -1.89 0.10
C ASN A 76 -12.40 -3.40 -0.21
N ASN A 77 -12.12 -3.76 -1.47
CA ASN A 77 -12.03 -5.14 -1.92
C ASN A 77 -10.86 -5.89 -1.25
N GLU A 78 -11.19 -6.72 -0.26
CA GLU A 78 -10.22 -7.44 0.57
C GLU A 78 -9.31 -8.37 -0.26
N SER A 79 -9.84 -9.01 -1.31
CA SER A 79 -9.05 -9.89 -2.20
C SER A 79 -7.97 -9.12 -2.95
N THR A 80 -8.27 -7.91 -3.41
CA THR A 80 -7.30 -7.02 -4.07
C THR A 80 -6.22 -6.57 -3.10
N LEU A 81 -6.61 -6.19 -1.88
CA LEU A 81 -5.66 -5.83 -0.84
C LEU A 81 -4.74 -6.99 -0.48
N LYS A 82 -5.28 -8.20 -0.34
CA LYS A 82 -4.52 -9.41 -0.05
C LYS A 82 -3.46 -9.69 -1.11
N LEU A 83 -3.84 -9.66 -2.40
CA LEU A 83 -2.91 -9.86 -3.51
C LEU A 83 -1.78 -8.83 -3.54
N LEU A 84 -2.09 -7.56 -3.26
CA LEU A 84 -1.09 -6.50 -3.16
C LEU A 84 -0.13 -6.75 -1.99
N LEU A 85 -0.65 -7.08 -0.81
CA LEU A 85 0.14 -7.34 0.39
C LEU A 85 1.04 -8.58 0.24
N GLU A 86 0.52 -9.67 -0.31
CA GLU A 86 1.33 -10.87 -0.62
C GLU A 86 2.50 -10.51 -1.54
N LYS A 87 2.26 -9.65 -2.55
CA LYS A 87 3.33 -9.19 -3.44
C LYS A 87 4.35 -8.31 -2.70
N VAL A 88 3.90 -7.39 -1.85
CA VAL A 88 4.79 -6.56 -1.00
C VAL A 88 5.66 -7.43 -0.10
N ILE A 89 5.05 -8.40 0.60
CA ILE A 89 5.75 -9.32 1.51
C ILE A 89 6.79 -10.14 0.75
N SER A 90 6.44 -10.67 -0.44
CA SER A 90 7.37 -11.43 -1.27
C SER A 90 8.57 -10.62 -1.78
N ASN A 91 8.43 -9.29 -1.87
CA ASN A 91 9.47 -8.37 -2.33
C ASN A 91 10.18 -7.66 -1.16
N ALA A 92 9.81 -7.93 0.09
CA ALA A 92 10.43 -7.30 1.24
C ALA A 92 11.94 -7.59 1.28
N THR A 93 12.75 -6.56 1.47
CA THR A 93 14.20 -6.70 1.49
C THR A 93 14.64 -7.47 2.74
N ALA A 94 15.41 -8.54 2.55
CA ALA A 94 15.98 -9.30 3.65
C ALA A 94 16.74 -8.38 4.63
N GLY A 95 16.45 -8.51 5.92
CA GLY A 95 17.08 -7.74 6.99
C GLY A 95 16.44 -6.37 7.30
N LYS A 96 15.44 -5.91 6.52
CA LYS A 96 14.64 -4.73 6.87
C LYS A 96 13.33 -5.16 7.54
N GLU A 97 12.86 -4.34 8.48
CA GLU A 97 11.54 -4.54 9.08
C GLU A 97 10.45 -4.04 8.13
N LEU A 98 9.30 -4.71 8.08
CA LEU A 98 8.14 -4.24 7.31
C LEU A 98 7.08 -3.73 8.28
N THR A 99 6.75 -2.45 8.17
CA THR A 99 5.71 -1.80 9.00
C THR A 99 4.64 -1.19 8.12
N SER A 100 3.46 -0.94 8.71
CA SER A 100 2.31 -0.38 8.03
C SER A 100 1.58 0.61 8.91
N VAL A 101 1.05 1.68 8.32
CA VAL A 101 -0.05 2.46 8.87
C VAL A 101 -1.33 1.92 8.23
N THR A 102 -2.03 1.06 8.96
CA THR A 102 -3.16 0.27 8.46
C THR A 102 -4.48 0.89 8.89
N PHE A 103 -5.48 1.01 7.99
CA PHE A 103 -6.84 1.37 8.38
C PHE A 103 -7.44 0.32 9.34
N MET A 104 -8.22 0.77 10.33
CA MET A 104 -8.84 -0.14 11.32
C MET A 104 -9.62 -1.29 10.68
N GLU A 105 -10.33 -1.03 9.58
CA GLU A 105 -11.13 -2.03 8.85
C GLU A 105 -10.29 -3.12 8.17
N HIS A 106 -9.01 -2.86 7.90
CA HIS A 106 -8.10 -3.82 7.25
C HIS A 106 -7.22 -4.59 8.26
N CYS A 107 -7.32 -4.32 9.57
CA CYS A 107 -6.47 -4.94 10.58
C CYS A 107 -6.57 -6.47 10.60
N SER A 108 -7.77 -7.03 10.41
CA SER A 108 -7.97 -8.49 10.40
C SER A 108 -7.17 -9.17 9.30
N LEU A 109 -7.17 -8.62 8.08
CA LEU A 109 -6.40 -9.15 6.96
C LEU A 109 -4.88 -9.04 7.21
N PHE A 110 -4.41 -7.90 7.74
CA PHE A 110 -3.00 -7.76 8.08
C PHE A 110 -2.55 -8.78 9.13
N LYS A 111 -3.40 -9.07 10.13
CA LYS A 111 -3.13 -10.13 11.12
C LYS A 111 -3.05 -11.52 10.47
N GLU A 112 -3.96 -11.84 9.55
CA GLU A 112 -3.91 -13.10 8.79
C GLU A 112 -2.58 -13.25 8.04
N LEU A 113 -2.06 -12.16 7.50
CA LEU A 113 -0.78 -12.10 6.80
C LEU A 113 0.44 -11.99 7.74
N GLY A 114 0.25 -12.22 9.05
CA GLY A 114 1.30 -12.27 10.05
C GLY A 114 1.87 -10.89 10.40
N PHE A 115 1.01 -9.88 10.51
CA PHE A 115 1.36 -8.61 11.15
C PHE A 115 0.77 -8.51 12.55
N SER A 116 1.57 -7.98 13.48
CA SER A 116 1.17 -7.65 14.84
C SER A 116 0.94 -6.15 15.02
N GLU A 117 0.05 -5.78 15.94
CA GLU A 117 -0.22 -4.38 16.29
C GLU A 117 0.91 -3.81 17.17
N GLU A 118 1.46 -2.65 16.80
CA GLU A 118 2.42 -1.91 17.62
C GLU A 118 1.77 -0.73 18.34
N LYS A 119 0.85 -0.02 17.68
CA LYS A 119 0.21 1.18 18.22
C LYS A 119 -1.13 1.44 17.57
N VAL A 120 -2.17 1.66 18.37
CA VAL A 120 -3.53 1.95 17.89
C VAL A 120 -3.81 3.46 17.98
N TRP A 121 -4.39 4.03 16.93
CA TRP A 121 -4.96 5.38 16.86
C TRP A 121 -6.44 5.30 16.47
N THR A 122 -7.13 6.44 16.47
CA THR A 122 -8.58 6.52 16.20
C THR A 122 -9.00 5.90 14.86
N ARG A 123 -8.17 6.02 13.83
CA ARG A 123 -8.49 5.61 12.44
C ARG A 123 -7.52 4.57 11.88
N TYR A 124 -6.40 4.35 12.56
CA TYR A 124 -5.31 3.56 12.05
C TYR A 124 -4.65 2.74 13.15
N VAL A 125 -4.00 1.66 12.75
CA VAL A 125 -3.12 0.88 13.59
C VAL A 125 -1.75 0.83 12.93
N LYS A 126 -0.70 1.18 13.67
CA LYS A 126 0.67 0.83 13.29
C LYS A 126 0.80 -0.67 13.44
N MET A 127 1.09 -1.36 12.36
CA MET A 127 1.30 -2.80 12.34
C MET A 127 2.72 -3.12 11.89
N LYS A 128 3.28 -4.22 12.39
CA LYS A 128 4.62 -4.70 12.03
C LYS A 128 4.54 -6.16 11.63
N LYS A 129 5.17 -6.51 10.51
CA LYS A 129 5.27 -7.88 10.03
C LYS A 129 6.14 -8.70 10.99
N ASP A 130 5.59 -9.81 11.45
CA ASP A 130 6.32 -10.77 12.27
C ASP A 130 7.42 -11.42 11.42
N ARG A 131 8.60 -11.63 12.04
CA ARG A 131 9.78 -12.21 11.38
C ARG A 131 9.64 -13.71 11.16
#